data_AF-A0A7W7YB80-F1
#
_entry.id   AF-A0A7W7YB80-F1
#
_cell.length_a   1.000
_cell.length_b   1.000
_cell.length_c   1.000
_cell.angle_alpha   90.00
_cell.angle_beta   90.00
_cell.angle_gamma   90.00
#
_symmetry.space_group_name_H-M   'P 1'
#
loop_
_entity.id
_entity.type
_entity.pdbx_description
1 polymer ?
#
loop_
_entity_poly.entity_id
_entity_poly.type
_entity_poly.pdbx_seq_one_letter_code
_entity_poly.pdbx_strand_id
1 'polypeptide(L)'
;MKAWLILLALAPPLSAQVVLPTTGKKFETRTINGSGGNTGVSVNPSPKPPPTKTRLTSYFLLGDPRQWKSTDGKSLLGAIIAYEDSVIEFEAANSAAAKEAVDKAPPAKLPAKPTLIREGKIRLLVNQKPVEVPLARLSEEDRKYVSDLNARLPK
;
A
#
# COMPACT_ATOMS: atom_id res chain seq x y z
N MET A 1 -11.29 32.98 52.16
CA MET A 1 -12.47 32.12 52.41
C MET A 1 -13.54 32.47 51.39
N LYS A 2 -13.86 31.56 50.48
CA LYS A 2 -15.10 31.59 49.70
C LYS A 2 -15.30 30.21 49.10
N ALA A 3 -16.42 29.62 49.49
CA ALA A 3 -16.87 28.29 49.15
C ALA A 3 -17.74 28.32 47.90
N TRP A 4 -17.98 27.11 47.37
CA TRP A 4 -19.09 26.71 46.50
C TRP A 4 -18.96 27.09 45.01
N LEU A 5 -19.34 26.26 44.03
CA LEU A 5 -20.39 25.23 44.00
C LEU A 5 -20.06 24.25 42.84
N ILE A 6 -20.23 22.96 43.08
CA ILE A 6 -20.22 21.91 42.05
C ILE A 6 -21.53 21.99 41.28
N LEU A 7 -21.49 22.07 39.94
CA LEU A 7 -22.66 21.87 39.10
C LEU A 7 -22.45 20.69 38.14
N LEU A 8 -23.22 19.64 38.41
CA LEU A 8 -23.38 18.43 37.60
C LEU A 8 -24.30 18.77 36.43
N ALA A 9 -23.80 18.76 35.19
CA ALA A 9 -24.62 19.02 34.00
C ALA A 9 -25.15 17.70 33.41
N LEU A 10 -26.48 17.60 33.42
CA LEU A 10 -27.34 16.52 32.97
C LEU A 10 -27.38 16.46 31.42
N ALA A 11 -27.18 15.27 30.83
CA ALA A 11 -27.31 15.05 29.38
C ALA A 11 -28.79 14.92 28.94
N PRO A 12 -29.22 15.54 27.83
CA PRO A 12 -30.56 15.30 27.27
C PRO A 12 -30.59 14.07 26.35
N PRO A 13 -31.68 13.27 26.35
CA PRO A 13 -31.88 12.20 25.38
C PRO A 13 -32.36 12.74 24.01
N LEU A 14 -31.72 12.28 22.93
CA LEU A 14 -32.20 12.45 21.56
C LEU A 14 -33.55 11.73 21.38
N SER A 15 -34.62 12.48 21.15
CA SER A 15 -35.87 11.93 20.60
C SER A 15 -35.85 12.09 19.09
N ALA A 16 -35.43 11.04 18.38
CA ALA A 16 -35.55 10.95 16.93
C ALA A 16 -37.03 10.73 16.57
N GLN A 17 -37.68 11.75 16.02
CA GLN A 17 -39.01 11.60 15.42
C GLN A 17 -38.88 10.82 14.10
N VAL A 18 -39.33 9.57 14.11
CA VAL A 18 -39.51 8.77 12.90
C VAL A 18 -40.79 9.26 12.22
N VAL A 19 -40.62 10.11 11.20
CA VAL A 19 -41.71 10.46 10.28
C VAL A 19 -42.00 9.22 9.44
N LEU A 20 -43.04 8.48 9.81
CA LEU A 20 -43.60 7.41 8.97
C LEU A 20 -44.23 8.08 7.74
N PRO A 21 -43.82 7.74 6.51
CA PRO A 21 -44.51 8.22 5.32
C PRO A 21 -45.93 7.66 5.30
N THR A 22 -46.90 8.56 5.16
CA THR A 22 -48.33 8.25 5.05
C THR A 22 -48.55 7.21 3.95
N THR A 23 -48.99 6.02 4.35
CA THR A 23 -49.36 4.92 3.44
C THR A 23 -50.45 5.39 2.49
N GLY A 24 -50.10 5.56 1.21
CA GLY A 24 -51.07 5.80 0.15
C GLY A 24 -52.06 4.64 0.09
N LYS A 25 -53.34 4.94 0.32
CA LYS A 25 -54.43 3.97 0.18
C LYS A 25 -54.59 3.60 -1.31
N LYS A 26 -54.64 2.30 -1.57
CA LYS A 26 -55.12 1.59 -2.78
C LYS A 26 -54.10 1.37 -3.89
N PHE A 27 -53.59 0.13 -3.97
CA PHE A 27 -53.11 -0.45 -5.22
C PHE A 27 -54.29 -1.16 -5.89
N GLU A 28 -54.74 -0.68 -7.05
CA GLU A 28 -55.59 -1.47 -7.93
C GLU A 28 -54.74 -2.58 -8.57
N THR A 29 -55.02 -3.82 -8.23
CA THR A 29 -54.48 -4.98 -8.94
C THR A 29 -55.22 -5.13 -10.26
N ARG A 30 -54.58 -4.80 -11.39
CA ARG A 30 -55.04 -5.25 -12.71
C ARG A 30 -54.66 -6.72 -12.87
N THR A 31 -55.66 -7.60 -12.90
CA THR A 31 -55.50 -9.01 -13.26
C THR A 31 -55.15 -9.10 -14.74
N ILE A 32 -53.86 -9.25 -15.07
CA ILE A 32 -53.42 -9.64 -16.41
C ILE A 32 -53.43 -11.16 -16.43
N ASN A 33 -54.40 -11.74 -17.13
CA ASN A 33 -54.50 -13.16 -17.40
C ASN A 33 -53.35 -13.57 -18.34
N GLY A 34 -52.20 -13.91 -17.76
CA GLY A 34 -50.97 -14.24 -18.47
C GLY A 34 -50.63 -15.72 -18.33
N SER A 35 -51.02 -16.49 -19.35
CA SER A 35 -50.38 -17.75 -19.71
C SER A 35 -48.86 -17.59 -19.75
N GLY A 36 -48.15 -18.47 -19.03
CA GLY A 36 -46.78 -18.91 -19.27
C GLY A 36 -45.76 -17.87 -19.71
N GLY A 37 -45.01 -17.32 -18.76
CA GLY A 37 -43.84 -16.49 -19.07
C GLY A 37 -42.81 -16.58 -17.95
N ASN A 38 -41.80 -17.42 -18.13
CA ASN A 38 -40.65 -17.55 -17.25
C ASN A 38 -39.82 -16.25 -17.34
N THR A 39 -40.14 -15.22 -16.55
CA THR A 39 -39.36 -13.97 -16.51
C THR A 39 -38.16 -14.15 -15.59
N GLY A 40 -37.16 -14.87 -16.12
CA GLY A 40 -35.81 -14.85 -15.57
C GLY A 40 -35.27 -13.41 -15.59
N VAL A 41 -34.89 -12.90 -14.43
CA VAL A 41 -34.09 -11.67 -14.33
C VAL A 41 -32.73 -11.97 -14.94
N SER A 42 -32.51 -11.54 -16.18
CA SER A 42 -31.19 -11.56 -16.79
C SER A 42 -30.40 -10.37 -16.23
N VAL A 43 -29.58 -10.62 -15.21
CA VAL A 43 -28.49 -9.73 -14.85
C VAL A 43 -27.44 -9.87 -15.94
N ASN A 44 -27.44 -8.94 -16.89
CA ASN A 44 -26.37 -8.86 -17.87
C ASN A 44 -25.05 -8.66 -17.10
N PRO A 45 -24.08 -9.59 -17.15
CA PRO A 45 -22.83 -9.40 -16.44
C PRO A 45 -22.15 -8.17 -17.04
N SER A 46 -21.89 -7.17 -16.19
CA SER A 46 -21.10 -6.01 -16.59
C SER A 46 -19.81 -6.51 -17.26
N PRO A 47 -19.36 -5.89 -18.37
CA PRO A 47 -18.13 -6.29 -19.03
C PRO A 47 -17.00 -6.39 -17.99
N LYS A 48 -16.35 -7.55 -17.92
CA LYS A 48 -15.20 -7.75 -17.04
C LYS A 48 -14.18 -6.65 -17.39
N PRO A 49 -13.74 -5.83 -16.42
CA PRO A 49 -12.74 -4.82 -16.69
C PRO A 49 -11.53 -5.49 -17.37
N PRO A 50 -10.93 -4.86 -18.38
CA PRO A 50 -9.76 -5.44 -19.04
C PRO A 50 -8.66 -5.70 -18.00
N PRO A 51 -7.94 -6.83 -18.11
CA PRO A 51 -6.88 -7.16 -17.17
C PRO A 51 -5.88 -6.01 -17.11
N THR A 52 -5.62 -5.52 -15.90
CA THR A 52 -4.64 -4.46 -15.68
C THR A 52 -3.27 -5.12 -15.54
N LYS A 53 -2.33 -4.74 -16.40
CA LYS A 53 -0.92 -5.15 -16.24
C LYS A 53 -0.41 -4.58 -14.93
N THR A 54 -0.07 -5.48 -14.00
CA THR A 54 0.45 -5.15 -12.69
C THR A 54 1.92 -5.52 -12.63
N ARG A 55 2.73 -4.67 -11.99
CA ARG A 55 4.17 -4.85 -11.85
C ARG A 55 4.52 -5.07 -10.38
N LEU A 56 5.13 -6.20 -10.05
CA LEU A 56 5.79 -6.42 -8.76
C LEU A 56 7.28 -6.09 -8.90
N THR A 57 7.75 -5.11 -8.13
CA THR A 57 9.16 -4.73 -8.07
C THR A 57 9.72 -5.17 -6.72
N SER A 58 10.66 -6.10 -6.75
CA SER A 58 11.40 -6.57 -5.57
C SER A 58 12.77 -5.92 -5.50
N TYR A 59 13.16 -5.45 -4.31
CA TYR A 59 14.47 -4.88 -4.05
C TYR A 59 15.35 -5.89 -3.30
N PHE A 60 16.64 -5.92 -3.62
CA PHE A 60 17.61 -6.77 -2.93
C PHE A 60 18.28 -5.99 -1.81
N LEU A 61 18.03 -6.38 -0.56
CA LEU A 61 18.69 -5.78 0.61
C LEU A 61 20.13 -6.26 0.70
N LEU A 62 21.06 -5.33 0.90
CA LEU A 62 22.48 -5.64 1.08
C LEU A 62 22.95 -5.51 2.53
N GLY A 63 22.13 -4.91 3.40
CA GLY A 63 22.38 -4.78 4.82
C GLY A 63 21.10 -4.49 5.59
N ASP A 64 21.20 -4.55 6.92
CA ASP A 64 20.06 -4.33 7.81
C ASP A 64 19.60 -2.86 7.83
N PRO A 65 18.32 -2.59 8.15
CA PRO A 65 17.83 -1.25 8.37
C PRO A 65 18.59 -0.54 9.49
N ARG A 66 19.11 0.65 9.21
CA ARG A 66 19.80 1.51 10.19
C ARG A 66 19.46 2.97 9.97
N GLN A 67 19.83 3.80 10.95
CA GLN A 67 19.78 5.24 10.83
C GLN A 67 21.05 5.73 10.11
N TRP A 68 20.85 6.36 8.95
CA TRP A 68 21.86 7.01 8.12
C TRP A 68 21.91 8.48 8.47
N LYS A 69 23.11 9.01 8.72
CA LYS A 69 23.32 10.42 9.00
C LYS A 69 23.86 11.10 7.75
N SER A 70 23.18 12.17 7.34
CA SER A 70 23.66 13.07 6.30
C SER A 70 24.61 14.11 6.89
N THR A 71 25.56 14.59 6.10
CA THR A 71 26.40 15.76 6.41
C THR A 71 25.56 17.02 6.64
N ASP A 72 24.35 17.07 6.08
CA ASP A 72 23.40 18.17 6.22
C ASP A 72 22.63 18.12 7.56
N GLY A 73 22.98 17.22 8.49
CA GLY A 73 22.33 17.02 9.78
C GLY A 73 21.01 16.23 9.74
N LYS A 74 20.53 15.86 8.54
CA LYS A 74 19.33 15.04 8.36
C LYS A 74 19.64 13.56 8.63
N SER A 75 18.67 12.85 9.21
CA SER A 75 18.74 11.40 9.40
C SER A 75 17.71 10.67 8.53
N LEU A 76 18.09 9.55 7.94
CA LEU A 76 17.20 8.67 7.19
C LEU A 76 17.19 7.29 7.84
N LEU A 77 16.03 6.71 8.11
CA LEU A 77 15.92 5.32 8.55
C LEU A 77 15.67 4.44 7.32
N GLY A 78 16.58 3.51 7.04
CA GLY A 78 16.45 2.65 5.87
C GLY A 78 17.52 1.58 5.78
N ALA A 79 17.31 0.66 4.84
CA ALA A 79 18.28 -0.39 4.51
C ALA A 79 18.98 -0.06 3.19
N ILE A 80 20.23 -0.48 3.02
CA ILE A 80 20.88 -0.43 1.71
C ILE A 80 20.23 -1.45 0.79
N ILE A 81 19.94 -1.03 -0.43
CA ILE A 81 19.51 -1.91 -1.52
C ILE A 81 20.48 -1.87 -2.70
N ALA A 82 20.54 -2.98 -3.43
CA ALA A 82 21.24 -3.02 -4.71
C ALA A 82 20.55 -2.13 -5.75
N TYR A 83 21.28 -1.73 -6.80
CA TYR A 83 20.70 -0.99 -7.91
C TYR A 83 19.83 -1.86 -8.82
N GLU A 84 20.07 -3.17 -8.83
CA GLU A 84 19.24 -4.14 -9.55
C GLU A 84 17.88 -4.31 -8.87
N ASP A 85 16.82 -4.34 -9.67
CA ASP A 85 15.47 -4.68 -9.27
C ASP A 85 15.02 -5.96 -9.96
N SER A 86 14.21 -6.76 -9.26
CA SER A 86 13.50 -7.88 -9.89
C SER A 86 12.08 -7.44 -10.18
N VAL A 87 11.74 -7.47 -11.46
CA VAL A 87 10.46 -7.00 -11.96
C VAL A 87 9.70 -8.18 -12.53
N ILE A 88 8.54 -8.48 -11.96
CA ILE A 88 7.63 -9.50 -12.47
C ILE A 88 6.34 -8.79 -12.89
N GLU A 89 5.98 -8.95 -14.15
CA GLU A 89 4.72 -8.45 -14.70
C GLU A 89 3.68 -9.57 -14.70
N PHE A 90 2.47 -9.26 -14.25
CA PHE A 90 1.34 -10.18 -14.30
C PHE A 90 0.05 -9.44 -14.64
N GLU A 91 -0.85 -10.13 -15.30
CA GLU A 91 -2.19 -9.62 -15.57
C GLU A 91 -3.09 -9.88 -14.37
N ALA A 92 -3.56 -8.80 -13.73
CA ALA A 92 -4.49 -8.91 -12.61
C ALA A 92 -5.86 -8.36 -13.03
N ALA A 93 -6.91 -9.13 -12.76
CA ALA A 93 -8.29 -8.71 -13.04
C ALA A 93 -8.77 -7.62 -12.05
N ASN A 94 -8.21 -7.58 -10.84
CA ASN A 94 -8.50 -6.58 -9.80
C ASN A 94 -7.37 -6.53 -8.77
N SER A 95 -7.41 -5.58 -7.84
CA SER A 95 -6.36 -5.40 -6.80
C SER A 95 -6.23 -6.57 -5.82
N ALA A 96 -7.30 -7.36 -5.61
CA ALA A 96 -7.23 -8.56 -4.76
C ALA A 96 -6.46 -9.68 -5.48
N ALA A 97 -6.76 -9.92 -6.76
CA ALA A 97 -6.02 -10.84 -7.62
C ALA A 97 -4.56 -10.43 -7.77
N ALA A 98 -4.26 -9.13 -7.77
CA ALA A 98 -2.88 -8.63 -7.76
C ALA A 98 -2.13 -9.03 -6.47
N LYS A 99 -2.76 -8.90 -5.29
CA LYS A 99 -2.15 -9.32 -4.01
C LYS A 99 -1.91 -10.83 -3.97
N GLU A 100 -2.89 -11.62 -4.38
CA GLU A 100 -2.74 -13.08 -4.47
C GLU A 100 -1.63 -13.50 -5.45
N ALA A 101 -1.48 -12.77 -6.56
CA ALA A 101 -0.41 -13.01 -7.52
C ALA A 101 0.97 -12.68 -6.93
N VAL A 102 1.08 -11.68 -6.05
CA VAL A 102 2.32 -11.38 -5.30
C VAL A 102 2.64 -12.51 -4.32
N ASP A 103 1.66 -13.01 -3.58
CA ASP A 103 1.89 -14.09 -2.60
C ASP A 103 2.32 -15.42 -3.25
N LYS A 104 1.91 -15.63 -4.51
CA LYS A 104 2.27 -16.82 -5.31
C LYS A 104 3.49 -16.59 -6.20
N ALA A 105 4.01 -15.35 -6.29
CA ALA A 105 5.12 -15.05 -7.15
C ALA A 105 6.38 -15.80 -6.68
N PRO A 106 7.18 -16.35 -7.62
CA PRO A 106 8.43 -16.98 -7.24
C PRO A 106 9.35 -15.95 -6.56
N PRO A 107 10.17 -16.36 -5.58
CA PRO A 107 11.08 -15.46 -4.91
C PRO A 107 12.05 -14.85 -5.93
N ALA A 108 12.28 -13.54 -5.81
CA ALA A 108 13.22 -12.83 -6.67
C ALA A 108 14.61 -13.46 -6.57
N LYS A 109 15.16 -13.87 -7.71
CA LYS A 109 16.52 -14.44 -7.76
C LYS A 109 17.53 -13.31 -7.56
N LEU A 110 18.37 -13.45 -6.53
CA LEU A 110 19.47 -12.51 -6.28
C LEU A 110 20.38 -12.42 -7.52
N PRO A 111 20.77 -11.21 -7.96
CA PRO A 111 21.72 -11.05 -9.04
C PRO A 111 23.07 -11.63 -8.60
N ALA A 112 23.81 -12.25 -9.54
CA ALA A 112 25.11 -12.85 -9.25
C ALA A 112 26.14 -11.82 -8.76
N LYS A 113 25.97 -10.54 -9.16
CA LYS A 113 26.85 -9.42 -8.84
C LYS A 113 26.00 -8.19 -8.52
N PRO A 114 25.56 -8.00 -7.27
CA PRO A 114 24.77 -6.83 -6.89
C PRO A 114 25.62 -5.56 -6.95
N THR A 115 25.10 -4.51 -7.57
CA THR A 115 25.76 -3.20 -7.60
C THR A 115 25.33 -2.40 -6.38
N LEU A 116 26.29 -2.12 -5.49
CA LEU A 116 26.07 -1.28 -4.30
C LEU A 116 26.23 0.22 -4.58
N ILE A 117 27.29 0.58 -5.31
CA ILE A 117 27.66 1.97 -5.60
C ILE A 117 27.58 2.19 -7.10
N ARG A 118 26.76 3.15 -7.52
CA ARG A 118 26.68 3.63 -8.91
C ARG A 118 26.92 5.13 -8.92
N GLU A 119 27.91 5.58 -9.68
CA GLU A 119 28.24 7.02 -9.82
C GLU A 119 28.51 7.72 -8.47
N GLY A 120 29.11 7.02 -7.51
CA GLY A 120 29.39 7.58 -6.17
C GLY A 120 28.15 7.78 -5.29
N LYS A 121 27.01 7.20 -5.67
CA LYS A 121 25.76 7.18 -4.90
C LYS A 121 25.45 5.75 -4.46
N ILE A 122 24.71 5.66 -3.36
CA ILE A 122 24.07 4.43 -2.90
C ILE A 122 22.56 4.56 -3.01
N ARG A 123 21.87 3.43 -3.03
CA ARG A 123 20.41 3.37 -3.01
C ARG A 123 19.96 2.83 -1.65
N LEU A 124 19.12 3.61 -0.97
CA LEU A 124 18.54 3.27 0.32
C LEU A 124 17.05 3.00 0.14
N LEU A 125 16.52 1.97 0.79
CA LEU A 125 15.09 1.76 0.93
C LEU A 125 14.61 2.47 2.19
N VAL A 126 13.95 3.61 2.00
CA VAL A 126 13.40 4.47 3.07
C VAL A 126 11.89 4.51 2.91
N ASN A 127 11.14 4.12 3.94
CA ASN A 127 9.66 4.08 3.89
C ASN A 127 9.12 3.33 2.66
N GLN A 128 9.70 2.16 2.36
CA GLN A 128 9.39 1.33 1.18
C GLN A 128 9.66 2.01 -0.18
N LYS A 129 10.37 3.14 -0.20
CA LYS A 129 10.74 3.84 -1.42
C LYS A 129 12.26 3.84 -1.61
N PRO A 130 12.75 3.52 -2.82
CA PRO A 130 14.16 3.67 -3.14
C PRO A 130 14.54 5.15 -3.21
N VAL A 131 15.56 5.55 -2.46
CA VAL A 131 16.12 6.90 -2.42
C VAL A 131 17.61 6.82 -2.72
N GLU A 132 18.07 7.58 -3.70
CA GLU A 132 19.50 7.68 -3.99
C GLU A 132 20.15 8.73 -3.10
N VAL A 133 21.24 8.34 -2.44
CA VAL A 133 21.99 9.22 -1.55
C VAL A 133 23.46 9.25 -2.01
N PRO A 134 24.01 10.45 -2.30
CA PRO A 134 25.44 10.58 -2.59
C PRO A 134 26.28 10.16 -1.38
N LEU A 135 27.33 9.37 -1.61
CA LEU A 135 28.26 8.99 -0.55
C LEU A 135 28.91 10.19 0.11
N ALA A 136 29.18 11.25 -0.66
CA ALA A 136 29.74 12.51 -0.16
C ALA A 136 28.83 13.19 0.89
N ARG A 137 27.52 12.92 0.85
CA ARG A 137 26.54 13.44 1.81
C ARG A 137 26.34 12.54 3.01
N LEU A 138 26.95 11.36 3.08
CA LEU A 138 26.86 10.51 4.26
C LEU A 138 27.92 10.89 5.28
N SER A 139 27.61 10.60 6.56
CA SER A 139 28.57 10.70 7.64
C SER A 139 29.78 9.79 7.40
N GLU A 140 30.92 10.12 8.01
CA GLU A 140 32.13 9.33 7.84
C GLU A 140 31.97 7.88 8.29
N GLU A 141 31.23 7.65 9.38
CA GLU A 141 30.90 6.33 9.90
C GLU A 141 30.07 5.53 8.88
N ASP A 142 29.05 6.14 8.29
CA ASP A 142 28.20 5.48 7.30
C ASP A 142 28.96 5.21 5.99
N ARG A 143 29.84 6.12 5.57
CA ARG A 143 30.72 5.89 4.41
C ARG A 143 31.64 4.70 4.63
N LYS A 144 32.22 4.58 5.83
CA LYS A 144 33.06 3.43 6.19
C LYS A 144 32.26 2.14 6.13
N TYR A 145 31.05 2.14 6.69
CA TYR A 145 30.14 0.99 6.62
C TYR A 145 29.83 0.57 5.18
N VAL A 146 29.52 1.52 4.29
CA VAL A 146 29.30 1.23 2.86
C VAL A 146 30.55 0.64 2.22
N SER A 147 31.73 1.21 2.50
CA SER A 147 33.00 0.72 1.96
C SER A 147 33.28 -0.72 2.39
N ASP A 148 33.10 -1.01 3.68
CA ASP A 148 33.29 -2.34 4.25
C ASP A 148 32.29 -3.34 3.67
N LEU A 149 31.04 -2.92 3.43
CA LEU A 149 30.02 -3.73 2.79
C LEU A 149 30.39 -4.01 1.33
N ASN A 150 30.81 -2.99 0.57
CA ASN A 150 31.25 -3.12 -0.81
C ASN A 150 32.40 -4.12 -0.97
N ALA A 151 33.33 -4.12 -0.01
CA ALA A 151 34.48 -5.03 -0.01
C ALA A 151 34.08 -6.50 0.20
N ARG A 152 32.94 -6.76 0.87
CA ARG A 152 32.43 -8.11 1.15
C ARG A 152 31.54 -8.66 0.04
N LEU A 153 31.08 -7.82 -0.88
CA LEU A 153 30.19 -8.26 -1.97
C LEU A 153 30.96 -9.08 -3.01
N PRO A 154 30.31 -10.12 -3.58
CA PRO A 154 30.89 -10.90 -4.68
C PRO A 154 31.09 -10.01 -5.91
N LYS A 155 32.26 -10.11 -6.55
CA LYS A 155 32.68 -9.29 -7.69
C LYS A 155 32.51 -9.97 -9.03
#